data_AF-A0A7I8V826-F1
#
_entry.id   AF-A0A7I8V826-F1
#
_cell.length_a   1.000
_cell.length_b   1.000
_cell.length_c   1.000
_cell.angle_alpha   90.00
_cell.angle_beta   90.00
_cell.angle_gamma   90.00
#
_symmetry.space_group_name_H-M   'P 1'
#
loop_
_entity.id
_entity.type
_entity.pdbx_description
1 polymer ?
#
loop_
_entity_poly.entity_id
_entity_poly.type
_entity_poly.pdbx_seq_one_letter_code
_entity_poly.pdbx_strand_id
1 'polypeptide(L)'
;MENNSDYQKTDENVNSTTRCKFFLDRKKRFCKATSRYDSNFCVEHGYLSNDSETEFSRKRMLCPLDPKHSCYADKIDKHLKKCNSRKELYPVYYQENLNSGYSPLNPNEYRKTIRDIELPELIGLIERINFYYEKYYQTDTLNEYLCHDSVEKDISDPKTGKSAVKHLKQQGSIIEHINRLELLQDDTCFIEFGAGKGGLSHILEKASKELNSVQFILIERGAVRYKKDNYHKEENQGPIFERLRVDIEHLALGK
;
A
#
# COMPACT_ATOMS: atom_id res chain seq x y z
N MET A 1 -45.52 -33.43 -40.55
CA MET A 1 -44.41 -34.38 -40.77
C MET A 1 -43.17 -33.69 -40.22
N GLU A 2 -42.54 -34.02 -39.11
CA GLU A 2 -42.66 -35.04 -38.03
C GLU A 2 -42.11 -34.31 -36.78
N ASN A 3 -42.89 -34.16 -35.71
CA ASN A 3 -42.90 -34.94 -34.46
C ASN A 3 -41.56 -35.10 -33.69
N ASN A 4 -41.57 -34.45 -32.50
CA ASN A 4 -41.15 -34.90 -31.17
C ASN A 4 -39.71 -35.39 -30.90
N SER A 5 -39.05 -34.74 -29.94
CA SER A 5 -39.14 -35.20 -28.54
C SER A 5 -38.50 -34.20 -27.57
N ASP A 6 -39.25 -33.89 -26.52
CA ASP A 6 -38.80 -33.30 -25.27
C ASP A 6 -37.49 -33.90 -24.75
N TYR A 7 -36.58 -33.04 -24.32
CA TYR A 7 -35.65 -33.38 -23.25
C TYR A 7 -35.65 -32.23 -22.25
N GLN A 8 -36.57 -32.33 -21.28
CA GLN A 8 -36.53 -31.56 -20.05
C GLN A 8 -35.21 -31.88 -19.34
N LYS A 9 -34.31 -30.89 -19.25
CA LYS A 9 -33.25 -30.91 -18.25
C LYS A 9 -33.85 -30.43 -16.93
N THR A 10 -34.46 -31.36 -16.21
CA THR A 10 -34.39 -31.31 -14.75
C THR A 10 -32.93 -31.56 -14.39
N ASP A 11 -32.31 -30.64 -13.68
CA ASP A 11 -31.43 -30.99 -12.56
C ASP A 11 -31.17 -29.75 -11.73
N GLU A 12 -31.86 -29.76 -10.60
CA GLU A 12 -31.56 -28.99 -9.42
C GLU A 12 -30.08 -29.16 -9.07
N ASN A 13 -29.32 -28.08 -9.15
CA ASN A 13 -28.10 -27.96 -8.36
C ASN A 13 -28.05 -26.55 -7.80
N VAL A 14 -28.82 -26.36 -6.73
CA VAL A 14 -28.70 -25.21 -5.82
C VAL A 14 -27.30 -25.28 -5.25
N ASN A 15 -26.36 -24.63 -5.93
CA ASN A 15 -24.97 -24.54 -5.53
C ASN A 15 -24.92 -23.65 -4.29
N SER A 16 -25.16 -24.26 -3.12
CA SER A 16 -24.97 -23.58 -1.84
C SER A 16 -23.49 -23.18 -1.80
N THR A 17 -23.21 -21.90 -2.02
CA THR A 17 -21.86 -21.36 -1.94
C THR A 17 -21.44 -21.40 -0.47
N THR A 18 -21.00 -22.56 0.00
CA THR A 18 -20.53 -22.74 1.36
C THR A 18 -19.28 -21.89 1.55
N ARG A 19 -19.21 -21.18 2.68
CA ARG A 19 -18.04 -20.38 3.05
C ARG A 19 -17.02 -21.25 3.78
N CYS A 20 -15.76 -20.90 3.63
CA CYS A 20 -14.67 -21.60 4.29
C CYS A 20 -14.83 -21.61 5.82
N LYS A 21 -14.79 -22.80 6.42
CA LYS A 21 -14.95 -23.04 7.86
C LYS A 21 -13.68 -22.74 8.69
N PHE A 22 -12.64 -22.16 8.10
CA PHE A 22 -11.44 -21.78 8.85
C PHE A 22 -11.68 -20.52 9.69
N PHE A 23 -11.35 -20.58 10.98
CA PHE A 23 -11.51 -19.46 11.91
C PHE A 23 -10.24 -18.60 11.98
N LEU A 24 -10.38 -17.28 11.79
CA LEU A 24 -9.26 -16.33 11.85
C LEU A 24 -9.17 -15.73 13.24
N ASP A 25 -8.33 -16.29 14.13
CA ASP A 25 -8.22 -15.87 15.53
C ASP A 25 -7.97 -14.37 15.70
N ARG A 26 -7.08 -13.79 14.89
CA ARG A 26 -6.76 -12.35 14.93
C ARG A 26 -7.95 -11.46 14.55
N LYS A 27 -8.85 -11.95 13.69
CA LYS A 27 -10.02 -11.19 13.19
C LYS A 27 -11.33 -11.62 13.85
N LYS A 28 -11.28 -12.61 14.75
CA LYS A 28 -12.42 -13.20 15.48
C LYS A 28 -13.62 -13.50 14.57
N ARG A 29 -13.36 -14.09 13.39
CA ARG A 29 -14.38 -14.44 12.40
C ARG A 29 -13.92 -15.56 11.48
N PHE A 30 -14.87 -16.27 10.86
CA PHE A 30 -14.57 -17.24 9.79
C PHE A 30 -14.04 -16.56 8.52
N CYS A 31 -13.29 -17.33 7.73
CA CYS A 31 -12.82 -16.92 6.43
C CYS A 31 -13.99 -16.57 5.50
N LYS A 32 -13.89 -15.45 4.80
CA LYS A 32 -14.94 -14.98 3.86
C LYS A 32 -14.85 -15.62 2.48
N ALA A 33 -13.77 -16.34 2.20
CA ALA A 33 -13.57 -16.97 0.90
C ALA A 33 -14.55 -18.14 0.72
N THR A 34 -15.00 -18.33 -0.51
CA THR A 34 -15.84 -19.47 -0.91
C THR A 34 -15.07 -20.76 -0.74
N SER A 35 -15.72 -21.78 -0.19
CA SER A 35 -15.19 -23.13 -0.15
C SER A 35 -15.08 -23.72 -1.55
N ARG A 36 -14.22 -24.74 -1.72
CA ARG A 36 -14.25 -25.55 -2.93
C ARG A 36 -15.50 -26.42 -2.95
N TYR A 37 -15.89 -26.87 -4.15
CA TYR A 37 -16.90 -27.91 -4.31
C TYR A 37 -16.51 -29.13 -3.46
N ASP A 38 -17.46 -29.63 -2.68
CA ASP A 38 -17.30 -30.74 -1.71
C ASP A 38 -16.20 -30.56 -0.65
N SER A 39 -15.75 -29.34 -0.38
CA SER A 39 -14.79 -29.05 0.69
C SER A 39 -15.34 -28.08 1.72
N ASN A 40 -14.90 -28.24 2.96
CA ASN A 40 -15.17 -27.26 4.03
C ASN A 40 -14.28 -26.01 3.96
N PHE A 41 -13.28 -25.98 3.07
CA PHE A 41 -12.25 -24.93 3.04
C PHE A 41 -12.08 -24.28 1.67
N CYS A 42 -11.60 -23.03 1.66
CA CYS A 42 -11.25 -22.33 0.43
C CYS A 42 -9.91 -22.80 -0.12
N VAL A 43 -9.53 -22.32 -1.31
CA VAL A 43 -8.25 -22.64 -1.96
C VAL A 43 -7.03 -22.45 -1.05
N GLU A 44 -7.02 -21.44 -0.18
CA GLU A 44 -5.88 -21.14 0.70
C GLU A 44 -5.84 -21.98 1.98
N HIS A 45 -7.01 -22.42 2.48
CA HIS A 45 -7.12 -23.26 3.68
C HIS A 45 -7.38 -24.74 3.36
N GLY A 46 -7.39 -25.13 2.08
CA GLY A 46 -7.61 -26.50 1.63
C GLY A 46 -6.48 -27.49 2.00
N TYR A 47 -5.43 -27.04 2.68
CA TYR A 47 -4.46 -27.94 3.31
C TYR A 47 -5.00 -28.56 4.61
N LEU A 48 -6.13 -28.08 5.13
CA LEU A 48 -6.80 -28.57 6.34
C LEU A 48 -7.88 -29.62 6.05
N SER A 49 -8.26 -29.80 4.78
CA SER A 49 -9.15 -30.89 4.38
C SER A 49 -8.35 -32.20 4.31
N ASN A 50 -8.81 -33.21 5.05
CA ASN A 50 -8.31 -34.59 5.00
C ASN A 50 -8.77 -35.35 3.73
N ASP A 51 -9.25 -34.64 2.70
CA ASP A 51 -9.72 -35.23 1.44
C ASP A 51 -8.51 -35.59 0.55
N SER A 52 -7.68 -36.48 1.06
CA SER A 52 -6.47 -37.02 0.44
C SER A 52 -6.74 -38.29 -0.38
N GLU A 53 -7.94 -38.46 -0.93
CA GLU A 53 -8.31 -39.65 -1.73
C GLU A 53 -9.09 -39.33 -3.00
N THR A 54 -8.84 -38.18 -3.63
CA THR A 54 -9.14 -38.02 -5.05
C THR A 54 -7.85 -37.72 -5.80
N GLU A 55 -7.54 -38.52 -6.83
CA GLU A 55 -6.34 -38.41 -7.69
C GLU A 55 -6.14 -37.03 -8.33
N PHE A 56 -7.12 -36.12 -8.20
CA PHE A 56 -7.11 -34.77 -8.74
C PHE A 56 -6.82 -33.65 -7.72
N SER A 57 -6.65 -33.96 -6.42
CA SER A 57 -6.38 -32.93 -5.40
C SER A 57 -4.87 -32.66 -5.24
N ARG A 58 -4.38 -31.58 -5.85
CA ARG A 58 -2.98 -31.15 -5.67
C ARG A 58 -2.68 -30.90 -4.18
N LYS A 59 -1.72 -31.63 -3.62
CA LYS A 59 -1.27 -31.49 -2.23
C LYS A 59 -0.75 -30.08 -1.95
N ARG A 60 -1.30 -29.42 -0.92
CA ARG A 60 -0.76 -28.18 -0.35
C ARG A 60 0.06 -28.50 0.91
N MET A 61 1.09 -27.70 1.16
CA MET A 61 1.93 -27.74 2.35
C MET A 61 2.13 -26.33 2.89
N LEU A 62 2.47 -26.20 4.17
CA LEU A 62 2.89 -24.91 4.73
C LEU A 62 4.17 -24.43 4.04
N CYS A 63 4.30 -23.13 3.85
CA CYS A 63 5.51 -22.56 3.25
C CYS A 63 6.71 -22.75 4.19
N PRO A 64 7.86 -23.24 3.67
CA PRO A 64 9.07 -23.38 4.48
C PRO A 64 9.66 -22.05 4.98
N LEU A 65 9.38 -20.94 4.30
CA LEU A 65 9.89 -19.61 4.65
C LEU A 65 8.99 -18.87 5.65
N ASP A 66 7.68 -19.15 5.67
CA ASP A 66 6.72 -18.60 6.63
C ASP A 66 5.52 -19.54 6.80
N PRO A 67 5.40 -20.25 7.93
CA PRO A 67 4.28 -21.16 8.19
C PRO A 67 2.89 -20.52 8.21
N LYS A 68 2.77 -19.18 8.15
CA LYS A 68 1.48 -18.47 8.13
C LYS A 68 0.72 -18.60 6.81
N HIS A 69 1.34 -19.11 5.74
CA HIS A 69 0.66 -19.40 4.48
C HIS A 69 1.02 -20.77 3.90
N SER A 70 0.22 -21.23 2.94
CA SER A 70 0.40 -22.52 2.26
C SER A 70 0.79 -22.34 0.79
N CYS A 71 1.44 -23.35 0.23
CA CYS A 71 1.80 -23.45 -1.18
C CYS A 71 1.56 -24.86 -1.70
N TYR A 72 1.52 -25.05 -3.03
CA TYR A 72 1.40 -26.39 -3.60
C TYR A 72 2.75 -27.12 -3.52
N ALA A 73 2.74 -28.35 -3.02
CA ALA A 73 3.94 -29.16 -2.82
C ALA A 73 4.69 -29.40 -4.14
N ASP A 74 3.96 -29.65 -5.23
CA ASP A 74 4.50 -29.84 -6.59
C ASP A 74 5.06 -28.55 -7.22
N LYS A 75 4.87 -27.38 -6.59
CA LYS A 75 5.35 -26.07 -7.09
C LYS A 75 6.18 -25.32 -6.06
N ILE A 76 6.79 -26.02 -5.12
CA ILE A 76 7.58 -25.41 -4.03
C ILE A 76 8.72 -24.53 -4.59
N ASP A 77 9.47 -24.99 -5.59
CA ASP A 77 10.58 -24.22 -6.17
C ASP A 77 10.10 -22.91 -6.80
N LYS A 78 8.97 -22.95 -7.52
CA LYS A 78 8.35 -21.76 -8.09
C LYS A 78 7.80 -20.84 -7.01
N HIS A 79 7.32 -21.39 -5.90
CA HIS A 79 6.86 -20.60 -4.75
C HIS A 79 8.02 -19.88 -4.07
N LEU A 80 9.11 -20.58 -3.71
CA LEU A 80 10.26 -20.01 -2.99
C LEU A 80 10.86 -18.82 -3.74
N LYS A 81 10.89 -18.86 -5.08
CA LYS A 81 11.35 -17.75 -5.92
C LYS A 81 10.53 -16.47 -5.79
N LYS A 82 9.21 -16.56 -5.54
CA LYS A 82 8.28 -15.42 -5.48
C LYS A 82 7.66 -15.21 -4.10
N CYS A 83 8.14 -15.93 -3.09
CA CYS A 83 7.60 -15.88 -1.75
C CYS A 83 7.93 -14.51 -1.14
N ASN A 84 6.93 -13.82 -0.59
CA ASN A 84 7.15 -12.55 0.10
C ASN A 84 8.01 -12.70 1.37
N SER A 85 8.12 -13.92 1.91
CA SER A 85 8.93 -14.25 3.09
C SER A 85 10.36 -14.65 2.74
N ARG A 86 10.74 -14.59 1.46
CA ARG A 86 12.13 -14.76 1.02
C ARG A 86 12.97 -13.61 1.59
N LYS A 87 14.10 -13.92 2.22
CA LYS A 87 15.09 -12.89 2.61
C LYS A 87 15.62 -12.25 1.32
N GLU A 88 15.29 -10.98 1.09
CA GLU A 88 15.93 -10.19 0.05
C GLU A 88 17.35 -9.85 0.53
N LEU A 89 18.32 -9.92 -0.38
CA LEU A 89 19.62 -9.29 -0.11
C LEU A 89 19.34 -7.80 0.07
N TYR A 90 19.87 -7.24 1.13
CA TYR A 90 19.69 -5.83 1.41
C TYR A 90 20.36 -5.00 0.30
N PRO A 91 19.63 -4.07 -0.33
CA PRO A 91 20.20 -3.19 -1.34
C PRO A 91 21.26 -2.25 -0.73
N VAL A 92 22.07 -1.61 -1.57
CA VAL A 92 23.16 -0.72 -1.13
C VAL A 92 22.69 0.45 -0.25
N TYR A 93 21.46 0.90 -0.48
CA TYR A 93 20.78 1.95 0.27
C TYR A 93 20.10 1.46 1.57
N TYR A 94 20.30 0.20 1.97
CA TYR A 94 19.78 -0.33 3.23
C TYR A 94 20.85 -0.31 4.33
N GLN A 95 20.49 0.26 5.48
CA GLN A 95 21.23 0.14 6.72
C GLN A 95 20.24 0.00 7.88
N GLU A 96 20.30 -1.15 8.56
CA GLU A 96 19.37 -1.48 9.63
C GLU A 96 19.39 -0.40 10.73
N ASN A 97 18.19 0.03 11.12
CA ASN A 97 17.88 1.04 12.13
C ASN A 97 18.59 2.40 12.00
N LEU A 98 19.03 2.80 10.80
CA LEU A 98 19.74 4.07 10.59
C LEU A 98 18.92 5.29 11.04
N ASN A 99 17.61 5.31 10.72
CA ASN A 99 16.73 6.44 11.03
C ASN A 99 15.74 6.11 12.17
N SER A 100 16.02 5.08 12.98
CA SER A 100 15.11 4.64 14.06
C SER A 100 15.16 5.51 15.33
N GLY A 101 16.02 6.53 15.37
CA GLY A 101 16.23 7.36 16.55
C GLY A 101 17.02 6.65 17.66
N TYR A 102 17.05 7.26 18.86
CA TYR A 102 18.01 6.93 19.92
C TYR A 102 17.70 5.68 20.77
N SER A 103 16.72 4.83 20.43
CA SER A 103 16.50 3.56 21.14
C SER A 103 15.64 2.60 20.33
N PRO A 104 15.87 1.27 20.41
CA PRO A 104 14.94 0.27 19.93
C PRO A 104 13.76 0.22 20.92
N LEU A 105 12.90 1.24 20.89
CA LEU A 105 11.69 1.25 21.71
C LEU A 105 10.76 0.16 21.17
N ASN A 106 10.30 -0.73 22.05
CA ASN A 106 9.33 -1.74 21.67
C ASN A 106 8.07 -1.02 21.16
N PRO A 107 7.65 -1.20 19.90
CA PRO A 107 6.52 -0.45 19.32
C PRO A 107 5.20 -0.64 20.08
N ASN A 108 5.11 -1.70 20.89
CA ASN A 108 3.95 -2.00 21.72
C ASN A 108 4.00 -1.31 23.10
N GLU A 109 5.15 -0.85 23.59
CA GLU A 109 5.26 -0.19 24.90
C GLU A 109 4.67 1.23 24.91
N TYR A 110 4.61 1.90 23.75
CA TYR A 110 4.26 3.33 23.68
C TYR A 110 3.00 3.66 22.86
N ARG A 111 2.31 2.67 22.29
CA ARG A 111 1.01 2.92 21.63
C ARG A 111 -0.11 3.03 22.66
N LYS A 112 -0.01 4.01 23.56
CA LYS A 112 -1.16 4.49 24.31
C LYS A 112 -2.06 5.25 23.35
N THR A 113 -3.32 4.84 23.24
CA THR A 113 -4.30 5.71 22.59
C THR A 113 -4.62 6.87 23.54
N ILE A 114 -5.17 7.98 23.02
CA ILE A 114 -5.60 9.11 23.88
C ILE A 114 -6.55 8.63 24.99
N ARG A 115 -7.31 7.56 24.75
CA ARG A 115 -8.24 6.96 25.72
C ARG A 115 -7.54 6.27 26.89
N ASP A 116 -6.29 5.85 26.70
CA ASP A 116 -5.49 5.13 27.71
C ASP A 116 -4.62 6.09 28.53
N ILE A 117 -4.76 7.40 28.32
CA ILE A 117 -4.02 8.45 29.01
C ILE A 117 -4.92 9.04 30.10
N GLU A 118 -4.42 9.07 31.33
CA GLU A 118 -5.13 9.68 32.46
C GLU A 118 -5.33 11.19 32.24
N LEU A 119 -6.47 11.73 32.68
CA LEU A 119 -6.83 13.12 32.44
C LEU A 119 -5.75 14.13 32.86
N PRO A 120 -5.07 14.00 34.03
CA PRO A 120 -3.99 14.91 34.41
C PRO A 120 -2.78 14.86 33.47
N GLU A 121 -2.42 13.68 32.97
CA GLU A 121 -1.31 13.51 32.01
C GLU A 121 -1.66 14.17 30.67
N LEU A 122 -2.91 14.01 30.21
CA LEU A 122 -3.41 14.63 28.99
C LEU A 122 -3.43 16.16 29.09
N ILE A 123 -3.90 16.71 30.22
CA ILE A 123 -3.89 18.15 30.47
C ILE A 123 -2.45 18.68 30.43
N GLY A 124 -1.51 18.04 31.14
CA GLY A 124 -0.10 18.44 31.11
C GLY A 124 0.53 18.34 29.72
N LEU A 125 0.10 17.40 28.88
CA LEU A 125 0.51 17.36 27.46
C LEU A 125 -0.02 18.56 26.68
N ILE A 126 -1.31 18.89 26.83
CA ILE A 126 -1.95 20.04 26.17
C ILE A 126 -1.26 21.34 26.59
N GLU A 127 -1.02 21.54 27.88
CA GLU A 127 -0.35 22.73 28.42
C GLU A 127 1.07 22.88 27.86
N ARG A 128 1.84 21.79 27.76
CA ARG A 128 3.16 21.83 27.12
C ARG A 128 3.06 22.22 25.66
N ILE A 129 2.15 21.61 24.90
CA ILE A 129 1.96 21.93 23.47
C ILE A 129 1.63 23.40 23.31
N ASN A 130 0.66 23.92 24.09
CA ASN A 130 0.27 25.32 24.04
C ASN A 130 1.42 26.25 24.45
N PHE A 131 2.16 25.92 25.51
CA PHE A 131 3.33 26.68 25.92
C PHE A 131 4.37 26.79 24.80
N TYR A 132 4.72 25.67 24.14
CA TYR A 132 5.67 25.68 23.04
C TYR A 132 5.13 26.42 21.82
N TYR A 133 3.83 26.27 21.53
CA TYR A 133 3.17 27.01 20.46
C TYR A 133 3.25 28.51 20.72
N GLU A 134 2.79 29.00 21.87
CA GLU A 134 2.84 30.44 22.21
C GLU A 134 4.27 30.98 22.28
N LYS A 135 5.21 30.19 22.83
CA LYS A 135 6.59 30.61 23.01
C LYS A 135 7.34 30.75 21.69
N TYR A 136 7.17 29.81 20.75
CA TYR A 136 7.98 29.72 19.54
C TYR A 136 7.22 30.08 18.25
N TYR A 137 5.89 29.91 18.23
CA TYR A 137 5.02 30.30 17.12
C TYR A 137 4.26 31.59 17.49
N GLN A 138 4.94 32.73 17.30
CA GLN A 138 4.36 34.07 17.53
C GLN A 138 3.86 34.75 16.26
N THR A 139 4.07 34.12 15.09
CA THR A 139 3.59 34.61 13.81
C THR A 139 2.37 33.83 13.39
N ASP A 140 1.33 34.52 12.87
CA ASP A 140 0.27 33.86 12.12
C ASP A 140 0.93 32.97 11.06
N THR A 141 0.72 31.67 11.16
CA THR A 141 1.08 30.75 10.08
C THR A 141 0.38 31.26 8.83
N LEU A 142 1.15 31.70 7.84
CA LEU A 142 0.64 32.07 6.52
C LEU A 142 -0.04 30.82 5.95
N ASN A 143 -1.37 30.78 6.10
CA ASN A 143 -2.21 29.74 5.53
C ASN A 143 -2.39 30.03 4.06
N GLU A 144 -1.31 29.88 3.29
CA GLU A 144 -1.31 30.10 1.86
C GLU A 144 -1.69 28.82 1.13
N TYR A 145 -2.93 28.78 0.66
CA TYR A 145 -3.46 27.70 -0.15
C TYR A 145 -3.38 28.08 -1.62
N LEU A 146 -2.42 27.48 -2.30
CA LEU A 146 -2.17 27.72 -3.71
C LEU A 146 -2.74 26.60 -4.57
N CYS A 147 -2.80 26.82 -5.87
CA CYS A 147 -3.23 25.83 -6.83
C CYS A 147 -2.35 25.93 -8.06
N HIS A 148 -1.76 24.81 -8.45
CA HIS A 148 -0.99 24.70 -9.66
C HIS A 148 -1.89 24.24 -10.82
N ASP A 149 -1.68 24.78 -12.02
CA ASP A 149 -2.49 24.49 -13.22
C ASP A 149 -2.53 22.99 -13.57
N SER A 150 -1.50 22.24 -13.17
CA SER A 150 -1.40 20.79 -13.42
C SER A 150 -2.53 19.96 -12.79
N VAL A 151 -3.27 20.50 -11.82
CA VAL A 151 -4.40 19.81 -11.15
C VAL A 151 -5.77 20.41 -11.44
N GLU A 152 -5.86 21.58 -12.07
CA GLU A 152 -7.13 22.30 -12.21
C GLU A 152 -8.17 21.51 -13.01
N LYS A 153 -7.74 20.88 -14.10
CA LYS A 153 -8.60 20.03 -14.93
C LYS A 153 -9.13 18.83 -14.14
N ASP A 154 -8.26 18.17 -13.38
CA ASP A 154 -8.61 16.99 -12.57
C ASP A 154 -9.56 17.37 -11.41
N ILE A 155 -9.39 18.57 -10.83
CA ILE A 155 -10.25 19.11 -9.76
C ILE A 155 -11.63 19.46 -10.29
N SER A 156 -11.71 20.00 -11.51
CA SER A 156 -12.94 20.50 -12.11
C SER A 156 -13.78 19.40 -12.76
N ASP A 157 -13.22 18.20 -12.97
CA ASP A 157 -13.95 17.06 -13.53
C ASP A 157 -15.07 16.59 -12.56
N PRO A 158 -16.35 16.61 -12.98
CA PRO A 158 -17.47 16.12 -12.16
C PRO A 158 -17.35 14.64 -11.74
N LYS A 159 -16.54 13.84 -12.43
CA LYS A 159 -16.26 12.44 -12.10
C LYS A 159 -15.29 12.30 -10.93
N THR A 160 -14.56 13.36 -10.57
CA THR A 160 -13.58 13.33 -9.48
C THR A 160 -14.31 13.39 -8.14
N GLY A 161 -14.25 12.29 -7.39
CA GLY A 161 -14.89 12.22 -6.07
C GLY A 161 -14.28 13.20 -5.05
N LYS A 162 -15.08 13.62 -4.05
CA LYS A 162 -14.69 14.61 -3.02
C LYS A 162 -13.34 14.33 -2.34
N SER A 163 -13.05 13.06 -2.04
CA SER A 163 -11.76 12.68 -1.43
C SER A 163 -10.59 12.89 -2.39
N ALA A 164 -10.77 12.62 -3.68
CA ALA A 164 -9.73 12.83 -4.69
C ALA A 164 -9.49 14.33 -4.91
N VAL A 165 -10.56 15.14 -4.98
CA VAL A 165 -10.47 16.61 -5.03
C VAL A 165 -9.66 17.16 -3.86
N LYS A 166 -9.91 16.66 -2.63
CA LYS A 166 -9.12 17.07 -1.45
C LYS A 166 -7.63 16.81 -1.64
N HIS A 167 -7.26 15.61 -2.11
CA HIS A 167 -5.85 15.26 -2.34
C HIS A 167 -5.23 16.11 -3.45
N LEU A 168 -5.96 16.34 -4.55
CA LEU A 168 -5.48 17.17 -5.66
C LEU A 168 -5.23 18.61 -5.24
N LYS A 169 -6.12 19.21 -4.45
CA LYS A 169 -5.91 20.57 -3.90
C LYS A 169 -4.66 20.63 -3.02
N GLN A 170 -4.46 19.64 -2.16
CA GLN A 170 -3.25 19.57 -1.31
C GLN A 170 -1.98 19.43 -2.16
N GLN A 171 -2.00 18.54 -3.15
CA GLN A 171 -0.86 18.32 -4.04
C GLN A 171 -0.56 19.56 -4.91
N GLY A 172 -1.60 20.17 -5.49
CA GLY A 172 -1.47 21.39 -6.27
C GLY A 172 -0.87 22.54 -5.46
N SER A 173 -1.28 22.70 -4.20
CA SER A 173 -0.70 23.72 -3.33
C SER A 173 0.78 23.47 -3.04
N ILE A 174 1.17 22.21 -2.76
CA ILE A 174 2.59 21.87 -2.54
C ILE A 174 3.41 22.18 -3.78
N ILE A 175 2.92 21.83 -4.95
CA ILE A 175 3.64 22.03 -6.22
C ILE A 175 3.80 23.50 -6.54
N GLU A 176 2.75 24.30 -6.33
CA GLU A 176 2.84 25.74 -6.56
C GLU A 176 3.82 26.42 -5.58
N HIS A 177 3.92 25.94 -4.33
CA HIS A 177 4.99 26.38 -3.43
C HIS A 177 6.39 25.99 -3.91
N ILE A 178 6.58 24.76 -4.40
CA ILE A 178 7.85 24.31 -5.01
C ILE A 178 8.21 25.21 -6.21
N ASN A 179 7.23 25.52 -7.05
CA ASN A 179 7.40 26.38 -8.23
C ASN A 179 7.79 27.81 -7.84
N ARG A 180 7.10 28.43 -6.87
CA ARG A 180 7.40 29.79 -6.38
C ARG A 180 8.75 29.91 -5.68
N LEU A 181 9.21 28.83 -5.07
CA LEU A 181 10.55 28.75 -4.49
C LEU A 181 11.63 28.44 -5.55
N GLU A 182 11.26 28.38 -6.83
CA GLU A 182 12.16 28.09 -7.96
C GLU A 182 12.85 26.72 -7.82
N LEU A 183 12.19 25.77 -7.14
CA LEU A 183 12.69 24.40 -6.94
C LEU A 183 12.22 23.44 -8.04
N LEU A 184 11.27 23.87 -8.87
CA LEU A 184 10.81 23.13 -10.04
C LEU A 184 11.68 23.52 -11.25
N GLN A 185 12.87 22.97 -11.33
CA GLN A 185 13.90 23.34 -12.32
C GLN A 185 14.52 22.11 -13.00
N ASP A 186 15.27 22.35 -14.08
CA ASP A 186 16.06 21.32 -14.77
C ASP A 186 17.04 20.63 -13.80
N ASP A 187 17.49 19.43 -14.18
CA ASP A 187 18.52 18.67 -13.44
C ASP A 187 18.14 18.41 -11.96
N THR A 188 16.85 18.23 -11.69
CA THR A 188 16.32 18.04 -10.32
C THR A 188 15.84 16.61 -10.07
N CYS A 189 16.21 16.06 -8.92
CA CYS A 189 15.70 14.77 -8.43
C CYS A 189 14.72 14.98 -7.27
N PHE A 190 13.46 14.62 -7.48
CA PHE A 190 12.42 14.64 -6.45
C PHE A 190 12.36 13.30 -5.71
N ILE A 191 12.38 13.34 -4.38
CA ILE A 191 12.33 12.16 -3.53
C ILE A 191 11.05 12.19 -2.67
N GLU A 192 10.09 11.30 -2.95
CA GLU A 192 8.83 11.18 -2.19
C GLU A 192 8.96 10.10 -1.10
N PHE A 193 9.10 10.55 0.15
CA PHE A 193 9.08 9.68 1.33
C PHE A 193 7.66 9.24 1.67
N GLY A 194 7.47 7.94 1.92
CA GLY A 194 6.15 7.40 2.23
C GLY A 194 5.19 7.52 1.05
N ALA A 195 5.71 7.27 -0.16
CA ALA A 195 5.04 7.62 -1.39
C ALA A 195 3.68 6.92 -1.60
N GLY A 196 3.41 5.80 -0.92
CA GLY A 196 2.17 5.06 -1.10
C GLY A 196 1.95 4.71 -2.57
N LYS A 197 0.92 5.33 -3.18
CA LYS A 197 0.58 5.16 -4.61
C LYS A 197 1.41 6.02 -5.57
N GLY A 198 2.34 6.86 -5.10
CA GLY A 198 3.10 7.82 -5.90
C GLY A 198 2.24 9.01 -6.33
N GLY A 199 1.43 9.51 -5.40
CA GLY A 199 0.40 10.50 -5.70
C GLY A 199 0.99 11.85 -6.09
N LEU A 200 1.96 12.32 -5.31
CA LEU A 200 2.55 13.65 -5.45
C LEU A 200 3.53 13.69 -6.63
N SER A 201 4.45 12.72 -6.71
CA SER A 201 5.42 12.61 -7.82
C SER A 201 4.72 12.57 -9.19
N HIS A 202 3.57 11.91 -9.29
CA HIS A 202 2.79 11.89 -10.53
C HIS A 202 2.24 13.26 -10.93
N ILE A 203 1.86 14.12 -9.97
CA ILE A 203 1.40 15.48 -10.31
C ILE A 203 2.59 16.41 -10.54
N LEU A 204 3.70 16.21 -9.83
CA LEU A 204 4.97 16.92 -10.11
C LEU A 204 5.45 16.66 -11.53
N GLU A 205 5.42 15.40 -12.01
CA GLU A 205 5.76 15.09 -13.40
C GLU A 205 4.88 15.86 -14.40
N LYS A 206 3.56 15.95 -14.15
CA LYS A 206 2.67 16.78 -14.98
C LYS A 206 3.06 18.26 -14.97
N ALA A 207 3.57 18.76 -13.85
CA ALA A 207 4.02 20.15 -13.70
C ALA A 207 5.41 20.39 -14.31
N SER A 208 6.24 19.35 -14.42
CA SER A 208 7.63 19.42 -14.90
C SER A 208 7.79 19.00 -16.37
N LYS A 209 6.73 19.02 -17.19
CA LYS A 209 6.77 18.48 -18.56
C LYS A 209 7.73 19.21 -19.49
N GLU A 210 7.93 20.51 -19.26
CA GLU A 210 8.82 21.35 -20.06
C GLU A 210 10.27 21.32 -19.53
N LEU A 211 10.51 20.61 -18.43
CA LEU A 211 11.82 20.51 -17.81
C LEU A 211 12.60 19.31 -18.34
N ASN A 212 13.91 19.49 -18.42
CA ASN A 212 14.87 18.47 -18.83
C ASN A 212 15.47 17.80 -17.59
N SER A 213 15.87 16.53 -17.76
CA SER A 213 16.63 15.79 -16.74
C SER A 213 15.97 15.67 -15.35
N VAL A 214 14.64 15.67 -15.28
CA VAL A 214 13.93 15.47 -13.99
C VAL A 214 13.84 13.99 -13.65
N GLN A 215 14.08 13.65 -12.39
CA GLN A 215 14.01 12.28 -11.86
C GLN A 215 13.09 12.18 -10.64
N PHE A 216 12.47 11.02 -10.46
CA PHE A 216 11.54 10.75 -9.36
C PHE A 216 11.93 9.48 -8.62
N ILE A 217 12.25 9.59 -7.33
CA ILE A 217 12.53 8.47 -6.44
C ILE A 217 11.40 8.34 -5.42
N LEU A 218 10.78 7.17 -5.35
CA LEU A 218 9.64 6.90 -4.49
C LEU A 218 10.02 5.88 -3.41
N ILE A 219 9.99 6.29 -2.14
CA ILE A 219 10.34 5.42 -1.01
C ILE A 219 9.07 4.90 -0.36
N GLU A 220 8.90 3.57 -0.34
CA GLU A 220 7.73 2.93 0.26
C GLU A 220 8.06 1.51 0.73
N ARG A 221 7.74 1.19 1.98
CA ARG A 221 7.93 -0.16 2.55
C ARG A 221 6.97 -1.19 1.95
N GLY A 222 5.74 -0.77 1.66
CA GLY A 222 4.61 -1.64 1.34
C GLY A 222 4.48 -1.99 -0.13
N ALA A 223 3.91 -3.17 -0.40
CA ALA A 223 3.45 -3.52 -1.74
C ALA A 223 2.09 -2.84 -2.03
N VAL A 224 2.14 -1.59 -2.47
CA VAL A 224 0.93 -0.80 -2.78
C VAL A 224 0.36 -1.21 -4.15
N ARG A 225 -0.97 -1.31 -4.25
CA ARG A 225 -1.69 -1.56 -5.50
C ARG A 225 -2.07 -0.24 -6.18
N TYR A 226 -2.26 -0.27 -7.50
CA TYR A 226 -2.64 0.89 -8.32
C TYR A 226 -1.64 2.04 -8.19
N LYS A 227 -0.36 1.69 -8.33
CA LYS A 227 0.78 2.59 -8.33
C LYS A 227 0.73 3.50 -9.56
N LYS A 228 0.82 4.81 -9.36
CA LYS A 228 0.80 5.80 -10.45
C LYS A 228 2.10 5.80 -11.26
N ASP A 229 3.21 5.37 -10.67
CA ASP A 229 4.48 5.10 -11.39
C ASP A 229 4.34 4.00 -12.46
N ASN A 230 3.25 3.21 -12.46
CA ASN A 230 3.02 2.26 -13.54
C ASN A 230 2.66 2.92 -14.89
N TYR A 231 2.25 4.20 -14.89
CA TYR A 231 1.93 4.94 -16.11
C TYR A 231 3.20 5.44 -16.85
N HIS A 232 4.37 5.30 -16.23
CA HIS A 232 5.62 5.96 -16.65
C HIS A 232 6.73 4.92 -16.90
N LYS A 233 6.38 3.77 -17.48
CA LYS A 233 7.26 2.58 -17.56
C LYS A 233 7.92 2.35 -18.91
N GLU A 234 7.48 3.05 -19.95
CA GLU A 234 8.07 2.89 -21.28
C GLU A 234 9.24 3.87 -21.43
N GLU A 235 10.34 3.44 -22.09
CA GLU A 235 11.57 4.24 -22.26
C GLU A 235 11.33 5.61 -22.93
N ASN A 236 10.21 5.77 -23.64
CA ASN A 236 9.82 6.99 -24.33
C ASN A 236 8.68 7.77 -23.63
N GLN A 237 8.26 7.36 -22.43
CA GLN A 237 7.09 7.91 -21.71
C GLN A 237 7.46 8.84 -20.54
N GLY A 238 8.53 9.62 -20.68
CA GLY A 238 8.83 10.71 -19.75
C GLY A 238 9.90 10.38 -18.70
N PRO A 239 9.93 11.14 -17.59
CA PRO A 239 11.05 11.12 -16.64
C PRO A 239 11.17 9.79 -15.90
N ILE A 240 12.37 9.50 -15.39
CA ILE A 240 12.68 8.21 -14.75
C ILE A 240 11.98 8.14 -13.38
N PHE A 241 11.07 7.18 -13.22
CA PHE A 241 10.45 6.82 -11.95
C PHE A 241 11.13 5.57 -11.36
N GLU A 242 11.89 5.76 -10.28
CA GLU A 242 12.45 4.67 -9.50
C GLU A 242 11.69 4.51 -8.18
N ARG A 243 11.34 3.27 -7.82
CA ARG A 243 10.65 2.98 -6.55
C ARG A 243 11.50 2.07 -5.67
N LEU A 244 11.99 2.62 -4.57
CA LEU A 244 12.76 1.91 -3.56
C LEU A 244 11.82 1.26 -2.55
N ARG A 245 11.83 -0.07 -2.50
CA ARG A 245 11.06 -0.83 -1.51
C ARG A 245 11.85 -0.99 -0.22
N VAL A 246 11.78 0.00 0.65
CA VAL A 246 12.50 0.04 1.93
C VAL A 246 11.71 0.85 2.94
N ASP A 247 11.77 0.45 4.22
CA ASP A 247 11.22 1.28 5.29
C ASP A 247 12.17 2.47 5.55
N ILE A 248 11.61 3.64 5.80
CA ILE A 248 12.37 4.89 6.00
C ILE A 248 13.34 4.72 7.18
N GLU A 249 12.96 3.92 8.20
CA GLU A 249 13.81 3.56 9.33
C GLU A 249 15.16 2.93 8.93
N HIS A 250 15.26 2.36 7.73
CA HIS A 250 16.45 1.65 7.24
C HIS A 250 17.10 2.29 6.00
N LEU A 251 16.57 3.41 5.50
CA LEU A 251 17.04 4.02 4.26
C LEU A 251 18.30 4.87 4.47
N ALA A 252 19.35 4.58 3.72
CA ALA A 252 20.56 5.39 3.60
C ALA A 252 20.64 6.07 2.22
N LEU A 253 20.44 7.39 2.16
CA LEU A 253 20.50 8.16 0.90
C LEU A 253 21.92 8.60 0.51
N GLY A 254 22.87 8.62 1.44
CA GLY A 254 24.23 9.12 1.20
C GLY A 254 25.23 8.04 0.77
N LYS A 255 24.78 6.93 0.18
CA LYS A 255 25.61 5.80 -0.22
C LYS A 255 25.53 5.55 -1.72
#